data_AF-A0A061QL87-F1
#
_entry.id   AF-A0A061QL87-F1
#
_cell.length_a   1.000
_cell.length_b   1.000
_cell.length_c   1.000
_cell.angle_alpha   90.00
_cell.angle_beta   90.00
_cell.angle_gamma   90.00
#
_symmetry.space_group_name_H-M   'P 1'
#
loop_
_entity.id
_entity.type
_entity.pdbx_description
1 polymer ?
#
loop_
_entity_poly.entity_id
_entity_poly.type
_entity_poly.pdbx_seq_one_letter_code
_entity_poly.pdbx_strand_id
1 'polypeptide(L)'
;MALRTLLVAGAKSFTHTLIALERYLEVLKKLATDAGDEAEAVMVSTAAKVWMNSPQRAAIAIDRLMGMRLVQAPAVVRWVFASRGMTSLADELAKGLAWEVLVNCTNKMVARASDEEDDLKAIEPAYEKAKDDAERAAKAVEEATMMEGTMEGRLSMLQERESMANIKFQEIKEDYDAKLASFRTAEELRDEHLTDVFRSYVDLLSPQLSEDDAGGEGAHPAWVEGALGSLRAFTRSYHIHVARIAAEILDSVLPEGSVHPLLRSTVEEKLYV
;
A
#
# COMPACT_ATOMS: atom_id res chain seq x y z
N MET A 1 16.74 -0.38 22.31
CA MET A 1 17.87 -1.28 22.64
C MET A 1 17.63 -2.73 22.22
N ALA A 2 16.46 -3.33 22.48
CA ALA A 2 16.17 -4.74 22.15
C ALA A 2 16.39 -5.10 20.67
N LEU A 3 15.79 -4.36 19.73
CA LEU A 3 15.94 -4.61 18.29
C LEU A 3 17.41 -4.56 17.85
N ARG A 4 18.16 -3.53 18.30
CA ARG A 4 19.61 -3.41 18.02
C ARG A 4 20.36 -4.67 18.43
N THR A 5 20.12 -5.16 19.65
CA THR A 5 20.78 -6.37 20.17
C THR A 5 20.45 -7.59 19.33
N LEU A 6 19.20 -7.77 18.91
CA LEU A 6 18.79 -8.89 18.05
C LEU A 6 19.46 -8.83 16.67
N LEU A 7 19.48 -7.66 16.03
CA LEU A 7 20.13 -7.47 14.74
C LEU A 7 21.64 -7.76 14.80
N VAL A 8 22.31 -7.32 15.88
CA VAL A 8 23.73 -7.60 16.10
C VAL A 8 23.98 -9.08 16.40
N ALA A 9 23.14 -9.71 17.22
CA ALA A 9 23.25 -11.15 17.51
C ALA A 9 23.02 -12.01 16.25
N GLY A 10 22.14 -11.58 15.35
CA GLY A 10 21.85 -12.22 14.07
C GLY A 10 22.82 -11.86 12.93
N ALA A 11 23.86 -11.07 13.19
CA ALA A 11 24.70 -10.46 12.15
C ALA A 11 25.47 -11.43 11.23
N LYS A 12 25.56 -12.72 11.62
CA LYS A 12 26.32 -13.74 10.88
C LYS A 12 25.82 -13.94 9.45
N SER A 13 24.50 -14.00 9.25
CA SER A 13 23.88 -14.06 7.91
C SER A 13 22.44 -13.54 7.97
N PHE A 14 21.85 -13.30 6.80
CA PHE A 14 20.44 -12.91 6.71
C PHE A 14 19.50 -13.89 7.41
N THR A 15 19.74 -15.19 7.22
CA THR A 15 18.97 -16.25 7.89
C THR A 15 19.08 -16.18 9.41
N HIS A 16 20.26 -15.87 9.98
CA HIS A 16 20.41 -15.74 11.43
C HIS A 16 19.65 -14.51 11.96
N THR A 17 19.69 -13.39 11.23
CA THR A 17 18.91 -12.19 11.56
C THR A 17 17.41 -12.50 11.53
N LEU A 18 16.94 -13.19 10.50
CA LEU A 18 15.55 -13.58 10.34
C LEU A 18 15.07 -14.46 11.51
N ILE A 19 15.80 -15.54 11.81
CA ILE A 19 15.47 -16.46 12.91
C ILE A 19 15.41 -15.72 14.25
N ALA A 20 16.34 -14.78 14.48
CA ALA A 20 16.35 -13.98 15.70
C ALA A 20 15.11 -13.08 15.79
N LEU A 21 14.73 -12.40 14.70
CA LEU A 21 13.55 -11.54 14.70
C LEU A 21 12.26 -12.34 14.88
N GLU A 22 12.12 -13.48 14.20
CA GLU A 22 10.94 -14.34 14.30
C GLU A 22 10.75 -14.92 15.71
N ARG A 23 11.84 -15.39 16.33
CA ARG A 23 11.81 -15.93 17.70
C ARG A 23 11.31 -14.92 18.73
N TYR A 24 11.62 -13.64 18.53
CA TYR A 24 11.28 -12.57 19.48
C TYR A 24 10.18 -11.65 18.95
N LEU A 25 9.44 -12.06 17.92
CA LEU A 25 8.42 -11.23 17.25
C LEU A 25 7.38 -10.69 18.22
N GLU A 26 6.79 -11.55 19.06
CA GLU A 26 5.76 -11.15 20.02
C GLU A 26 6.29 -10.18 21.08
N VAL A 27 7.55 -10.35 21.50
CA VAL A 27 8.22 -9.41 22.41
C VAL A 27 8.42 -8.06 21.72
N LEU A 28 8.84 -8.06 20.44
CA LEU A 28 9.02 -6.84 19.66
C LEU A 28 7.70 -6.10 19.44
N LYS A 29 6.60 -6.81 19.12
CA LYS A 29 5.27 -6.22 18.98
C LYS A 29 4.80 -5.56 20.28
N LYS A 30 4.97 -6.24 21.41
CA LYS A 30 4.62 -5.69 22.73
C LYS A 30 5.42 -4.43 23.02
N LEU A 31 6.74 -4.48 22.83
CA LEU A 31 7.60 -3.31 23.03
C LEU A 31 7.27 -2.15 22.08
N ALA A 32 6.85 -2.44 20.85
CA ALA A 32 6.40 -1.41 19.91
C ALA A 32 5.13 -0.73 20.42
N THR A 33 4.15 -1.53 20.85
CA THR A 33 2.88 -1.05 21.39
C THR A 33 3.10 -0.19 22.64
N ASP A 34 3.96 -0.64 23.56
CA ASP A 34 4.29 0.09 24.79
C ASP A 34 5.03 1.42 24.51
N ALA A 35 5.75 1.52 23.38
CA ALA A 35 6.53 2.70 23.01
C ALA A 35 5.74 3.75 22.20
N GLY A 36 4.53 3.41 21.73
CA GLY A 36 3.63 4.33 21.02
C GLY A 36 4.03 4.62 19.56
N ASP A 37 3.44 5.69 19.01
CA ASP A 37 3.40 5.97 17.55
C ASP A 37 4.77 6.15 16.86
N GLU A 38 5.80 6.49 17.64
CA GLU A 38 7.17 6.66 17.14
C GLU A 38 7.99 5.36 17.12
N ALA A 39 7.48 4.28 17.69
CA ALA A 39 8.21 3.03 17.83
C ALA A 39 8.67 2.49 16.48
N GLU A 40 7.81 2.52 15.48
CA GLU A 40 8.08 1.97 14.15
C GLU A 40 9.19 2.75 13.43
N ALA A 41 9.14 4.09 13.43
CA ALA A 41 10.18 4.94 12.85
C ALA A 41 11.53 4.76 13.57
N VAL A 42 11.51 4.53 14.89
CA VAL A 42 12.69 4.17 15.67
C VAL A 42 13.21 2.79 15.30
N MET A 43 12.35 1.81 14.96
CA MET A 43 12.78 0.50 14.48
C MET A 43 13.50 0.59 13.13
N VAL A 44 12.93 1.34 12.18
CA VAL A 44 13.57 1.59 10.87
C VAL A 44 14.91 2.28 11.06
N SER A 45 14.95 3.35 11.88
CA SER A 45 16.19 4.06 12.23
C SER A 45 17.23 3.15 12.88
N THR A 46 16.80 2.23 13.74
CA THR A 46 17.69 1.29 14.42
C THR A 46 18.30 0.31 13.41
N ALA A 47 17.49 -0.26 12.52
CA ALA A 47 17.96 -1.17 11.48
C ALA A 47 18.95 -0.49 10.52
N ALA A 48 18.62 0.73 10.07
CA ALA A 48 19.50 1.54 9.23
C ALA A 48 20.84 1.86 9.93
N LYS A 49 20.81 2.24 11.21
CA LYS A 49 22.03 2.56 11.98
C LYS A 49 22.91 1.34 12.24
N VAL A 50 22.32 0.17 12.55
CA VAL A 50 23.09 -1.07 12.76
C VAL A 50 23.87 -1.45 11.52
N TRP A 51 23.27 -1.23 10.34
CA TRP A 51 23.83 -1.60 9.05
C TRP A 51 24.24 -0.39 8.21
N MET A 52 24.68 0.71 8.83
CA MET A 52 25.02 1.95 8.10
C MET A 52 26.10 1.75 7.03
N ASN A 53 27.02 0.80 7.26
CA ASN A 53 28.09 0.45 6.31
C ASN A 53 27.66 -0.65 5.31
N SER A 54 26.41 -1.09 5.36
CA SER A 54 25.86 -2.13 4.47
C SER A 54 24.38 -1.83 4.17
N PRO A 55 24.10 -0.87 3.26
CA PRO A 55 22.73 -0.48 2.90
C PRO A 55 21.84 -1.65 2.49
N GLN A 56 22.37 -2.61 1.73
CA GLN A 56 21.62 -3.81 1.35
C GLN A 56 21.13 -4.60 2.58
N ARG A 57 21.97 -4.74 3.62
CA ARG A 57 21.57 -5.41 4.87
C ARG A 57 20.53 -4.61 5.64
N ALA A 58 20.65 -3.28 5.65
CA ALA A 58 19.65 -2.40 6.22
C ALA A 58 18.31 -2.56 5.50
N ALA A 59 18.29 -2.48 4.17
CA ALA A 59 17.11 -2.60 3.34
C ALA A 59 16.39 -3.94 3.55
N ILE A 60 17.14 -5.06 3.54
CA ILE A 60 16.57 -6.39 3.81
C ILE A 60 15.99 -6.48 5.24
N ALA A 61 16.68 -5.93 6.24
CA ALA A 61 16.17 -5.95 7.61
C ALA A 61 14.88 -5.14 7.74
N ILE A 62 14.82 -3.95 7.14
CA ILE A 62 13.63 -3.08 7.14
C ILE A 62 12.49 -3.74 6.36
N ASP A 63 12.77 -4.33 5.20
CA ASP A 63 11.81 -5.11 4.42
C ASP A 63 11.18 -6.23 5.26
N ARG A 64 12.01 -6.93 6.05
CA ARG A 64 11.51 -7.98 6.93
C ARG A 64 10.68 -7.44 8.08
N LEU A 65 11.03 -6.29 8.67
CA LEU A 65 10.22 -5.65 9.70
C LEU A 65 8.83 -5.29 9.17
N MET A 66 8.72 -4.81 7.93
CA MET A 66 7.44 -4.61 7.25
C MET A 66 6.68 -5.93 7.06
N GLY A 67 7.36 -6.97 6.56
CA GLY A 67 6.76 -8.29 6.35
C GLY A 67 6.25 -8.97 7.63
N MET A 68 6.84 -8.64 8.78
CA MET A 68 6.38 -9.11 10.10
C MET A 68 5.34 -8.19 10.75
N ARG A 69 4.90 -7.13 10.05
CA ARG A 69 3.97 -6.09 10.54
C ARG A 69 4.49 -5.39 11.81
N LEU A 70 5.80 -5.26 11.96
CA LEU A 70 6.42 -4.46 13.03
C LEU A 70 6.62 -2.99 12.62
N VAL A 71 6.58 -2.72 11.32
CA VAL A 71 6.70 -1.39 10.74
C VAL A 71 5.64 -1.28 9.64
N GLN A 72 4.80 -0.26 9.69
CA GLN A 72 3.80 0.04 8.67
C GLN A 72 4.33 1.09 7.67
N ALA A 73 3.64 1.18 6.54
CA ALA A 73 4.01 2.08 5.44
C ALA A 73 4.15 3.56 5.86
N PRO A 74 3.26 4.16 6.67
CA PRO A 74 3.41 5.55 7.10
C PRO A 74 4.71 5.81 7.88
N ALA A 75 5.15 4.86 8.71
CA ALA A 75 6.40 5.00 9.46
C ALA A 75 7.63 4.94 8.55
N VAL A 76 7.57 4.15 7.47
CA VAL A 76 8.62 4.13 6.44
C VAL A 76 8.69 5.46 5.72
N VAL A 77 7.55 6.01 5.30
CA VAL A 77 7.48 7.33 4.64
C VAL A 77 8.10 8.39 5.56
N ARG A 78 7.63 8.52 6.81
CA ARG A 78 8.20 9.46 7.79
C ARG A 78 9.72 9.30 7.94
N TRP A 79 10.20 8.06 8.03
CA TRP A 79 11.63 7.79 8.16
C TRP A 79 12.43 8.18 6.92
N VAL A 80 11.94 7.86 5.72
CA VAL A 80 12.62 8.16 4.44
C VAL A 80 12.80 9.67 4.28
N PHE A 81 11.74 10.44 4.49
CA PHE A 81 11.76 11.90 4.29
C PHE A 81 12.45 12.66 5.43
N ALA A 82 12.56 12.06 6.63
CA ALA A 82 13.42 12.56 7.70
C ALA A 82 14.90 12.12 7.56
N SER A 83 15.22 11.21 6.63
CA SER A 83 16.56 10.65 6.49
C SER A 83 17.54 11.64 5.85
N ARG A 84 18.83 11.49 6.18
CA ARG A 84 19.90 12.22 5.50
C ARG A 84 20.01 11.85 4.02
N GLY A 85 19.50 10.68 3.61
CA GLY A 85 19.51 10.25 2.22
C GLY A 85 18.65 11.11 1.31
N MET A 86 17.55 11.66 1.85
CA MET A 86 16.65 12.54 1.09
C MET A 86 17.01 14.03 1.22
N THR A 87 17.73 14.41 2.28
CA THR A 87 17.99 15.81 2.65
C THR A 87 19.45 16.24 2.52
N SER A 88 20.36 15.36 2.10
CA SER A 88 21.80 15.65 2.03
C SER A 88 22.50 14.82 0.95
N LEU A 89 23.36 15.49 0.16
CA LEU A 89 24.22 14.84 -0.84
C LEU A 89 25.43 14.11 -0.24
N ALA A 90 25.77 14.37 1.03
CA ALA A 90 27.00 13.87 1.65
C ALA A 90 26.98 12.35 1.97
N ASP A 91 25.84 11.67 1.78
CA ASP A 91 25.67 10.28 2.17
C ASP A 91 24.93 9.49 1.08
N GLU A 92 25.63 9.17 0.00
CA GLU A 92 25.11 8.39 -1.14
C GLU A 92 24.61 7.00 -0.71
N LEU A 93 25.20 6.40 0.34
CA LEU A 93 24.74 5.13 0.89
C LEU A 93 23.38 5.30 1.59
N ALA A 94 23.20 6.37 2.37
CA ALA A 94 21.90 6.68 2.96
C ALA A 94 20.86 7.05 1.90
N LYS A 95 21.24 7.73 0.82
CA LYS A 95 20.36 8.05 -0.31
C LYS A 95 19.86 6.79 -1.00
N GLY A 96 20.78 5.89 -1.35
CA GLY A 96 20.45 4.59 -1.93
C GLY A 96 19.53 3.77 -1.03
N LEU A 97 19.84 3.73 0.28
CA LEU A 97 19.00 3.04 1.26
C LEU A 97 17.59 3.64 1.36
N ALA A 98 17.47 4.97 1.46
CA ALA A 98 16.19 5.65 1.59
C ALA A 98 15.30 5.38 0.38
N TRP A 99 15.88 5.46 -0.83
CA TRP A 99 15.17 5.14 -2.06
C TRP A 99 14.75 3.68 -2.14
N GLU A 100 15.66 2.73 -1.86
CA GLU A 100 15.36 1.30 -1.89
C GLU A 100 14.26 0.92 -0.89
N VAL A 101 14.32 1.46 0.32
CA VAL A 101 13.30 1.24 1.36
C VAL A 101 11.94 1.80 0.94
N LEU A 102 11.89 2.99 0.34
CA LEU A 102 10.65 3.60 -0.18
C LEU A 102 10.03 2.74 -1.29
N VAL A 103 10.84 2.30 -2.25
CA VAL A 103 10.40 1.46 -3.37
C VAL A 103 9.91 0.10 -2.87
N ASN A 104 10.64 -0.54 -1.95
CA ASN A 104 10.22 -1.81 -1.36
C ASN A 104 8.88 -1.68 -0.62
N CYS A 105 8.70 -0.61 0.17
CA CYS A 105 7.44 -0.32 0.85
C CYS A 105 6.30 -0.14 -0.16
N THR A 106 6.50 0.69 -1.18
CA THR A 106 5.49 0.97 -2.20
C THR A 106 5.13 -0.28 -3.00
N ASN A 107 6.12 -1.10 -3.38
CA ASN A 107 5.90 -2.38 -4.04
C ASN A 107 5.08 -3.34 -3.19
N LYS A 108 5.29 -3.37 -1.86
CA LYS A 108 4.44 -4.20 -0.98
C LYS A 108 3.00 -3.71 -0.93
N MET A 109 2.76 -2.40 -0.92
CA MET A 109 1.40 -1.84 -0.94
C MET A 109 0.69 -2.14 -2.25
N VAL A 110 1.38 -1.99 -3.37
CA VAL A 110 0.87 -2.35 -4.70
C VAL A 110 0.60 -3.85 -4.80
N ALA A 111 1.55 -4.69 -4.40
CA ALA A 111 1.41 -6.14 -4.45
C ALA A 111 0.22 -6.61 -3.60
N ARG A 112 0.07 -6.08 -2.38
CA ARG A 112 -1.07 -6.43 -1.52
C ARG A 112 -2.41 -6.10 -2.17
N ALA A 113 -2.56 -4.92 -2.78
CA ALA A 113 -3.79 -4.56 -3.47
C ALA A 113 -4.04 -5.46 -4.69
N SER A 114 -3.00 -5.82 -5.44
CA SER A 114 -3.09 -6.74 -6.58
C SER A 114 -3.48 -8.15 -6.16
N ASP A 115 -2.88 -8.68 -5.09
CA ASP A 115 -3.17 -10.02 -4.57
C ASP A 115 -4.64 -10.13 -4.13
N GLU A 116 -5.16 -9.11 -3.43
CA GLU A 116 -6.57 -9.08 -3.01
C GLU A 116 -7.54 -8.89 -4.19
N GLU A 117 -7.12 -8.18 -5.25
CA GLU A 117 -7.88 -8.06 -6.50
C GLU A 117 -8.01 -9.41 -7.22
N ASP A 118 -6.91 -10.15 -7.30
CA ASP A 118 -6.86 -11.47 -7.93
C ASP A 118 -7.69 -12.50 -7.14
N ASP A 119 -7.64 -12.44 -5.80
CA ASP A 119 -8.50 -13.24 -4.92
C ASP A 119 -9.99 -12.95 -5.14
N LEU A 120 -10.38 -11.67 -5.28
CA LEU A 120 -11.77 -11.27 -5.56
C LEU A 120 -12.23 -11.77 -6.94
N LYS A 121 -11.40 -11.60 -7.97
CA LYS A 121 -11.66 -12.10 -9.32
C LYS A 121 -11.79 -13.62 -9.38
N ALA A 122 -11.07 -14.35 -8.52
CA ALA A 122 -11.15 -15.80 -8.47
C ALA A 122 -12.52 -16.31 -7.98
N ILE A 123 -13.20 -15.58 -7.09
CA ILE A 123 -14.52 -15.96 -6.54
C ILE A 123 -15.70 -15.36 -7.33
N GLU A 124 -15.48 -14.27 -8.06
CA GLU A 124 -16.51 -13.57 -8.85
C GLU A 124 -17.34 -14.49 -9.77
N PRO A 125 -16.77 -15.46 -10.52
CA PRO A 125 -17.57 -16.38 -11.34
C PRO A 125 -18.50 -17.29 -10.52
N ALA A 126 -18.09 -17.69 -9.32
CA ALA A 126 -18.91 -18.51 -8.44
C ALA A 126 -20.07 -17.69 -7.85
N TYR A 127 -19.81 -16.43 -7.51
CA TYR A 127 -20.82 -15.47 -7.08
C TYR A 127 -21.87 -15.21 -8.16
N GLU A 128 -21.46 -14.86 -9.38
CA GLU A 128 -22.41 -14.60 -10.48
C GLU A 128 -23.23 -15.84 -10.83
N LYS A 129 -22.61 -17.03 -10.83
CA LYS A 129 -23.34 -18.28 -11.05
C LYS A 129 -24.37 -18.54 -9.95
N ALA A 130 -24.00 -18.37 -8.68
CA ALA A 130 -24.90 -18.61 -7.56
C ALA A 130 -26.09 -17.64 -7.56
N LYS A 131 -25.83 -16.38 -7.92
CA LYS A 131 -26.85 -15.35 -8.13
C LYS A 131 -27.81 -15.73 -9.25
N ASP A 132 -27.30 -16.08 -10.43
CA ASP A 132 -28.12 -16.52 -11.56
C ASP A 132 -28.95 -17.77 -11.27
N ASP A 133 -28.40 -18.73 -10.52
CA ASP A 133 -29.10 -19.96 -10.13
C ASP A 133 -30.23 -19.65 -9.13
N ALA A 134 -30.01 -18.73 -8.18
CA ALA A 134 -31.03 -18.26 -7.24
C ALA A 134 -32.16 -17.50 -7.96
N GLU A 135 -31.81 -16.57 -8.87
CA GLU A 135 -32.79 -15.83 -9.67
C GLU A 135 -33.62 -16.77 -10.57
N ARG A 136 -33.00 -17.79 -11.16
CA ARG A 136 -33.70 -18.80 -11.96
C ARG A 136 -34.64 -19.66 -11.10
N ALA A 137 -34.23 -20.04 -9.90
CA ALA A 137 -35.08 -20.81 -9.00
C ALA A 137 -36.30 -20.00 -8.53
N ALA A 138 -36.10 -18.72 -8.19
CA ALA A 138 -37.19 -17.81 -7.82
C ALA A 138 -38.20 -17.63 -8.96
N LYS A 139 -37.72 -17.38 -10.20
CA LYS A 139 -38.59 -17.28 -11.39
C LYS A 139 -39.40 -18.56 -11.63
N ALA A 140 -38.80 -19.74 -11.44
CA ALA A 140 -39.50 -21.00 -11.62
C ALA A 140 -40.64 -21.21 -10.60
N VAL A 141 -40.47 -20.74 -9.36
CA VAL A 141 -41.53 -20.76 -8.32
C VAL A 141 -42.64 -19.76 -8.67
N GLU A 142 -42.28 -18.54 -9.09
CA GLU A 142 -43.23 -17.51 -9.51
C GLU A 142 -44.10 -18.00 -10.68
N GLU A 143 -43.49 -18.53 -11.74
CA GLU A 143 -44.19 -19.09 -12.89
C GLU A 143 -45.13 -20.24 -12.52
N ALA A 144 -44.67 -21.16 -11.66
CA ALA A 144 -45.48 -22.30 -11.21
C ALA A 144 -46.66 -21.88 -10.34
N THR A 145 -46.52 -20.80 -9.57
CA THR A 145 -47.58 -20.23 -8.72
C THR A 145 -48.66 -19.56 -9.57
N MET A 146 -48.29 -18.94 -10.69
CA MET A 146 -49.21 -18.26 -11.61
C MET A 146 -49.97 -19.20 -12.56
N MET A 147 -49.51 -20.45 -12.72
CA MET A 147 -50.11 -21.43 -13.62
C MET A 147 -51.28 -22.19 -12.95
N GLU A 148 -52.50 -22.03 -13.47
CA GLU A 148 -53.66 -22.81 -13.02
C GLU A 148 -53.46 -24.31 -13.27
N GLY A 149 -53.66 -25.13 -12.23
CA GLY A 149 -53.52 -26.60 -12.32
C GLY A 149 -52.13 -27.14 -11.94
N THR A 150 -51.21 -26.31 -11.44
CA THR A 150 -49.96 -26.78 -10.86
C THR A 150 -50.23 -27.71 -9.67
N MET A 151 -49.68 -28.92 -9.72
CA MET A 151 -49.82 -29.90 -8.64
C MET A 151 -49.03 -29.45 -7.41
N GLU A 152 -49.65 -29.51 -6.23
CA GLU A 152 -49.09 -29.03 -4.95
C GLU A 152 -47.70 -29.62 -4.65
N GLY A 153 -47.49 -30.92 -4.94
CA GLY A 153 -46.19 -31.56 -4.79
C GLY A 153 -45.10 -30.99 -5.72
N ARG A 154 -45.44 -30.52 -6.92
CA ARG A 154 -44.49 -29.85 -7.82
C ARG A 154 -44.10 -28.46 -7.30
N LEU A 155 -45.08 -27.73 -6.75
CA LEU A 155 -44.82 -26.41 -6.16
C LEU A 155 -43.90 -26.54 -4.93
N SER A 156 -44.17 -27.49 -4.04
CA SER A 156 -43.31 -27.79 -2.88
C SER A 156 -41.86 -28.10 -3.29
N MET A 157 -41.68 -28.94 -4.31
CA MET A 157 -40.34 -29.27 -4.83
C MET A 157 -39.60 -28.06 -5.41
N LEU A 158 -40.30 -27.12 -6.05
CA LEU A 158 -39.69 -25.90 -6.58
C LEU A 158 -39.32 -24.92 -5.46
N GLN A 159 -40.17 -24.78 -4.45
CA GLN A 159 -39.90 -23.96 -3.26
C GLN A 159 -38.70 -24.49 -2.47
N GLU A 160 -38.55 -25.81 -2.32
CA GLU A 160 -37.36 -26.41 -1.72
C GLU A 160 -36.10 -26.09 -2.53
N ARG A 161 -36.16 -26.18 -3.86
CA ARG A 161 -35.04 -25.83 -4.74
C ARG A 161 -34.66 -24.35 -4.64
N GLU A 162 -35.65 -23.47 -4.61
CA GLU A 162 -35.44 -22.02 -4.40
C GLU A 162 -34.79 -21.77 -3.04
N SER A 163 -35.30 -22.38 -1.97
CA SER A 163 -34.71 -22.27 -0.63
C SER A 163 -33.24 -22.71 -0.63
N MET A 164 -32.92 -23.85 -1.26
CA MET A 164 -31.55 -24.35 -1.33
C MET A 164 -30.64 -23.46 -2.18
N ALA A 165 -31.13 -22.94 -3.31
CA ALA A 165 -30.39 -22.00 -4.15
C ALA A 165 -30.11 -20.69 -3.40
N ASN A 166 -31.10 -20.17 -2.66
CA ASN A 166 -30.97 -18.97 -1.85
C ASN A 166 -29.96 -19.16 -0.70
N ILE A 167 -29.99 -20.29 0.02
CA ILE A 167 -29.00 -20.59 1.06
C ILE A 167 -27.58 -20.57 0.48
N LYS A 168 -27.37 -21.29 -0.62
CA LYS A 168 -26.06 -21.35 -1.29
C LYS A 168 -25.60 -19.98 -1.81
N PHE A 169 -26.53 -19.19 -2.37
CA PHE A 169 -26.23 -17.84 -2.82
C PHE A 169 -25.81 -16.94 -1.65
N GLN A 170 -26.49 -17.01 -0.50
CA GLN A 170 -26.10 -16.21 0.67
C GLN A 170 -24.72 -16.58 1.19
N GLU A 171 -24.39 -17.87 1.29
CA GLU A 171 -23.05 -18.31 1.72
C GLU A 171 -21.94 -17.76 0.79
N ILE A 172 -22.14 -17.86 -0.52
CA ILE A 172 -21.16 -17.35 -1.50
C ILE A 172 -21.11 -15.81 -1.50
N LYS A 173 -22.26 -15.16 -1.30
CA LYS A 173 -22.34 -13.70 -1.19
C LYS A 173 -21.59 -13.18 0.03
N GLU A 174 -21.70 -13.84 1.18
CA GLU A 174 -20.97 -13.46 2.39
C GLU A 174 -19.44 -13.52 2.17
N ASP A 175 -18.95 -14.57 1.50
CA ASP A 175 -17.53 -14.71 1.16
C ASP A 175 -17.07 -13.66 0.14
N TYR A 176 -17.88 -13.42 -0.91
CA TYR A 176 -17.62 -12.37 -1.91
C TYR A 176 -17.59 -10.97 -1.26
N ASP A 177 -18.55 -10.64 -0.40
CA ASP A 177 -18.62 -9.36 0.30
C ASP A 177 -17.41 -9.16 1.24
N ALA A 178 -16.96 -10.22 1.92
CA ALA A 178 -15.77 -10.18 2.76
C ALA A 178 -14.49 -9.93 1.94
N LYS A 179 -14.35 -10.59 0.78
CA LYS A 179 -13.23 -10.38 -0.14
C LYS A 179 -13.26 -8.98 -0.76
N LEU A 180 -14.43 -8.50 -1.15
CA LEU A 180 -14.62 -7.14 -1.66
C LEU A 180 -14.23 -6.08 -0.61
N ALA A 181 -14.58 -6.28 0.66
CA ALA A 181 -14.19 -5.39 1.75
C ALA A 181 -12.67 -5.41 1.99
N SER A 182 -12.03 -6.58 1.93
CA SER A 182 -10.57 -6.73 2.05
C SER A 182 -9.83 -6.00 0.92
N PHE A 183 -10.28 -6.20 -0.33
CA PHE A 183 -9.75 -5.53 -1.50
C PHE A 183 -9.86 -4.02 -1.40
N ARG A 184 -11.05 -3.48 -1.05
CA ARG A 184 -11.25 -2.04 -0.85
C ARG A 184 -10.31 -1.46 0.20
N THR A 185 -10.16 -2.15 1.34
CA THR A 185 -9.22 -1.73 2.39
C THR A 185 -7.77 -1.70 1.88
N ALA A 186 -7.37 -2.69 1.07
CA ALA A 186 -6.03 -2.73 0.49
C ALA A 186 -5.79 -1.62 -0.55
N GLU A 187 -6.80 -1.30 -1.36
CA GLU A 187 -6.75 -0.16 -2.29
C GLU A 187 -6.64 1.17 -1.55
N GLU A 188 -7.49 1.41 -0.55
CA GLU A 188 -7.47 2.62 0.26
C GLU A 188 -6.08 2.83 0.91
N LEU A 189 -5.51 1.78 1.50
CA LEU A 189 -4.17 1.86 2.11
C LEU A 189 -3.06 2.09 1.08
N ARG A 190 -3.17 1.53 -0.13
CA ARG A 190 -2.20 1.78 -1.23
C ARG A 190 -2.29 3.24 -1.67
N ASP A 191 -3.50 3.74 -1.84
CA ASP A 191 -3.74 5.09 -2.35
C ASP A 191 -3.34 6.14 -1.31
N GLU A 192 -3.66 5.94 -0.04
CA GLU A 192 -3.19 6.76 1.08
C GLU A 192 -1.65 6.78 1.13
N HIS A 193 -0.99 5.63 1.00
CA HIS A 193 0.48 5.55 0.96
C HIS A 193 1.07 6.35 -0.21
N LEU A 194 0.51 6.21 -1.42
CA LEU A 194 0.98 6.99 -2.57
C LEU A 194 0.82 8.48 -2.32
N THR A 195 -0.34 8.91 -1.86
CA THR A 195 -0.62 10.31 -1.55
C THR A 195 0.30 10.85 -0.45
N ASP A 196 0.61 10.08 0.59
CA ASP A 196 1.57 10.43 1.64
C ASP A 196 2.99 10.61 1.11
N VAL A 197 3.42 9.80 0.14
CA VAL A 197 4.71 9.99 -0.53
C VAL A 197 4.75 11.32 -1.27
N PHE A 198 3.69 11.67 -2.02
CA PHE A 198 3.62 12.96 -2.71
C PHE A 198 3.59 14.13 -1.72
N ARG A 199 2.77 14.06 -0.66
CA ARG A 199 2.74 15.09 0.40
C ARG A 199 4.11 15.28 1.02
N SER A 200 4.80 14.18 1.33
CA SER A 200 6.13 14.24 1.93
C SER A 200 7.18 14.86 1.00
N TYR A 201 7.08 14.66 -0.32
CA TYR A 201 7.91 15.38 -1.28
C TYR A 201 7.57 16.87 -1.34
N VAL A 202 6.28 17.23 -1.32
CA VAL A 202 5.83 18.63 -1.30
C VAL A 202 6.32 19.33 -0.04
N ASP A 203 6.15 18.72 1.13
CA ASP A 203 6.60 19.28 2.42
C ASP A 203 8.13 19.45 2.46
N LEU A 204 8.86 18.51 1.85
CA LEU A 204 10.31 18.57 1.79
C LEU A 204 10.81 19.66 0.83
N LEU A 205 10.18 19.79 -0.34
CA LEU A 205 10.69 20.60 -1.44
C LEU A 205 10.12 22.02 -1.44
N SER A 206 8.87 22.22 -1.04
CA SER A 206 8.22 23.55 -1.02
C SER A 206 9.04 24.61 -0.29
N PRO A 207 9.67 24.36 0.88
CA PRO A 207 10.48 25.36 1.57
C PRO A 207 11.78 25.72 0.83
N GLN A 208 12.20 24.93 -0.15
CA GLN A 208 13.46 25.07 -0.88
C GLN A 208 13.29 25.71 -2.27
N LEU A 209 12.05 25.91 -2.70
CA LEU A 209 11.71 26.49 -4.00
C LEU A 209 11.18 27.91 -3.76
N SER A 210 11.85 28.90 -4.33
CA SER A 210 11.43 30.31 -4.31
C SER A 210 10.66 30.66 -5.59
N GLU A 211 9.82 31.71 -5.55
CA GLU A 211 9.03 32.14 -6.72
C GLU A 211 9.90 32.52 -7.93
N ASP A 212 11.13 32.99 -7.71
CA ASP A 212 12.11 33.32 -8.75
C ASP A 212 12.63 32.08 -9.50
N ASP A 213 12.47 30.88 -8.93
CA ASP A 213 12.94 29.62 -9.51
C ASP A 213 11.99 29.08 -10.60
N ALA A 214 10.79 29.66 -10.74
CA ALA A 214 9.83 29.30 -11.79
C ALA A 214 10.36 29.54 -13.21
N GLY A 215 11.42 30.34 -13.38
CA GLY A 215 12.10 30.62 -14.64
C GLY A 215 13.18 29.61 -15.06
N GLY A 216 13.44 28.57 -14.26
CA GLY A 216 14.45 27.54 -14.59
C GLY A 216 15.91 27.98 -14.43
N GLU A 217 16.17 29.20 -13.98
CA GLU A 217 17.51 29.76 -13.73
C GLU A 217 17.87 29.84 -12.23
N GLY A 218 16.99 29.33 -11.37
CA GLY A 218 17.23 29.17 -9.94
C GLY A 218 18.29 28.12 -9.65
N ALA A 219 19.46 28.53 -9.15
CA ALA A 219 20.50 27.58 -8.72
C ALA A 219 20.11 26.91 -7.40
N HIS A 220 19.23 25.91 -7.45
CA HIS A 220 18.88 25.11 -6.29
C HIS A 220 20.08 24.28 -5.80
N PRO A 221 20.13 23.94 -4.51
CA PRO A 221 21.08 22.96 -4.00
C PRO A 221 20.97 21.62 -4.76
N ALA A 222 22.08 20.98 -5.08
CA ALA A 222 22.10 19.73 -5.85
C ALA A 222 21.27 18.58 -5.23
N TRP A 223 21.02 18.60 -3.91
CA TRP A 223 20.16 17.61 -3.27
C TRP A 223 18.67 17.82 -3.61
N VAL A 224 18.23 19.07 -3.85
CA VAL A 224 16.88 19.43 -4.30
C VAL A 224 16.64 18.86 -5.70
N GLU A 225 17.61 19.05 -6.61
CA GLU A 225 17.58 18.43 -7.95
C GLU A 225 17.51 16.89 -7.88
N GLY A 226 18.26 16.30 -6.95
CA GLY A 226 18.20 14.86 -6.69
C GLY A 226 16.83 14.39 -6.22
N ALA A 227 16.18 15.13 -5.32
CA ALA A 227 14.85 14.82 -4.80
C ALA A 227 13.73 15.08 -5.83
N LEU A 228 13.84 16.13 -6.66
CA LEU A 228 12.98 16.31 -7.84
C LEU A 228 13.15 15.16 -8.83
N GLY A 229 14.39 14.70 -9.04
CA GLY A 229 14.70 13.52 -9.83
C GLY A 229 14.05 12.23 -9.29
N SER A 230 14.10 12.01 -7.98
CA SER A 230 13.47 10.84 -7.35
C SER A 230 11.94 10.92 -7.37
N LEU A 231 11.35 12.10 -7.22
CA LEU A 231 9.91 12.32 -7.43
C LEU A 231 9.48 11.98 -8.87
N ARG A 232 10.24 12.44 -9.88
CA ARG A 232 10.00 12.06 -11.28
C ARG A 232 10.09 10.55 -11.49
N ALA A 233 11.13 9.92 -10.94
CA ALA A 233 11.32 8.48 -11.04
C ALA A 233 10.18 7.71 -10.37
N PHE A 234 9.75 8.14 -9.18
CA PHE A 234 8.65 7.53 -8.44
C PHE A 234 7.33 7.61 -9.22
N THR A 235 6.99 8.81 -9.70
CA THR A 235 5.77 9.03 -10.50
C THR A 235 5.75 8.13 -11.73
N ARG A 236 6.87 8.01 -12.45
CA ARG A 236 6.99 7.13 -13.61
C ARG A 236 6.87 5.65 -13.25
N SER A 237 7.54 5.22 -12.18
CA SER A 237 7.52 3.82 -11.75
C SER A 237 6.13 3.34 -11.35
N TYR A 238 5.30 4.23 -10.81
CA TYR A 238 3.96 3.89 -10.31
C TYR A 238 2.83 4.54 -11.13
N HIS A 239 3.10 5.01 -12.35
CA HIS A 239 2.16 5.79 -13.18
C HIS A 239 0.75 5.16 -13.30
N ILE A 240 0.64 3.83 -13.42
CA ILE A 240 -0.66 3.14 -13.48
C ILE A 240 -1.50 3.40 -12.22
N HIS A 241 -0.88 3.31 -11.04
CA HIS A 241 -1.57 3.51 -9.77
C HIS A 241 -1.79 4.99 -9.50
N VAL A 242 -0.78 5.83 -9.78
CA VAL A 242 -0.88 7.28 -9.62
C VAL A 242 -1.96 7.87 -10.53
N ALA A 243 -2.11 7.37 -11.77
CA ALA A 243 -3.16 7.82 -12.69
C ALA A 243 -4.58 7.59 -12.14
N ARG A 244 -4.80 6.53 -11.33
CA ARG A 244 -6.11 6.26 -10.71
C ARG A 244 -6.50 7.33 -9.69
N ILE A 245 -5.52 7.88 -8.99
CA ILE A 245 -5.68 8.90 -7.94
C ILE A 245 -5.18 10.28 -8.38
N ALA A 246 -4.97 10.49 -9.68
CA ALA A 246 -4.36 11.71 -10.22
C ALA A 246 -5.16 12.96 -9.84
N ALA A 247 -6.49 12.91 -9.92
CA ALA A 247 -7.35 14.03 -9.53
C ALA A 247 -7.16 14.38 -8.05
N GLU A 248 -7.16 13.38 -7.17
CA GLU A 248 -6.95 13.59 -5.73
C GLU A 248 -5.56 14.19 -5.45
N ILE A 249 -4.51 13.70 -6.10
CA ILE A 249 -3.15 14.24 -5.94
C ILE A 249 -3.09 15.70 -6.42
N LEU A 250 -3.64 16.00 -7.59
CA LEU A 250 -3.58 17.35 -8.18
C LEU A 250 -4.42 18.37 -7.42
N ASP A 251 -5.54 17.94 -6.84
CA ASP A 251 -6.45 18.82 -6.11
C ASP A 251 -6.05 18.99 -4.64
N SER A 252 -5.63 17.91 -3.97
CA SER A 252 -5.37 17.92 -2.52
C SER A 252 -3.90 18.08 -2.15
N VAL A 253 -2.97 17.56 -2.95
CA VAL A 253 -1.53 17.58 -2.64
C VAL A 253 -0.78 18.64 -3.42
N LEU A 254 -1.17 18.86 -4.69
CA LEU A 254 -0.53 19.80 -5.58
C LEU A 254 -1.44 20.95 -6.06
N PRO A 255 -2.34 21.55 -5.24
CA PRO A 255 -3.35 22.49 -5.71
C PRO A 255 -2.77 23.67 -6.52
N GLU A 256 -3.47 24.05 -7.58
CA GLU A 256 -3.07 25.16 -8.46
C GLU A 256 -2.89 26.45 -7.65
N GLY A 257 -1.79 27.16 -7.89
CA GLY A 257 -1.47 28.42 -7.21
C GLY A 257 -1.04 28.31 -5.75
N SER A 258 -1.09 27.11 -5.14
CA SER A 258 -0.65 26.88 -3.76
C SER A 258 0.69 26.17 -3.67
N VAL A 259 1.06 25.40 -4.70
CA VAL A 259 2.34 24.69 -4.79
C VAL A 259 3.18 25.25 -5.93
N HIS A 260 4.49 25.28 -5.75
CA HIS A 260 5.43 25.79 -6.74
C HIS A 260 5.25 25.11 -8.12
N PRO A 261 5.19 25.85 -9.24
CA PRO A 261 4.90 25.30 -10.57
C PRO A 261 5.82 24.14 -10.98
N LEU A 262 7.10 24.18 -10.60
CA LEU A 262 8.08 23.12 -10.88
C LEU A 262 7.71 21.77 -10.28
N LEU A 263 7.13 21.75 -9.06
CA LEU A 263 6.69 20.51 -8.41
C LEU A 263 5.47 19.94 -9.13
N ARG A 264 4.53 20.82 -9.45
CA ARG A 264 3.31 20.44 -10.15
C ARG A 264 3.62 19.90 -11.55
N SER A 265 4.43 20.59 -12.34
CA SER A 265 4.83 20.14 -13.69
C SER A 265 5.62 18.83 -13.66
N THR A 266 6.49 18.66 -12.66
CA THR A 266 7.26 17.42 -12.44
C THR A 266 6.37 16.18 -12.32
N VAL A 267 5.21 16.31 -11.69
CA VAL A 267 4.24 15.23 -11.54
C VAL A 267 3.31 15.16 -12.75
N GLU A 268 2.69 16.27 -13.16
CA GLU A 268 1.71 16.34 -14.26
C GLU A 268 2.23 15.80 -15.59
N GLU A 269 3.47 16.15 -15.97
CA GLU A 269 4.09 15.66 -17.21
C GLU A 269 4.19 14.12 -17.27
N LYS A 270 4.10 13.44 -16.13
CA LYS A 270 4.32 12.01 -15.98
C LYS A 270 3.04 11.25 -15.63
N LEU A 271 1.92 11.94 -15.41
CA LEU A 271 0.61 11.32 -15.18
C LEU A 271 -0.05 10.81 -16.46
N TYR A 272 0.31 11.38 -17.62
CA TYR A 272 -0.34 11.12 -18.91
C TYR A 272 0.59 10.43 -19.93
N VAL A 273 1.72 9.88 -19.49
CA VAL A 273 2.72 9.17 -20.32
C VAL A 273 2.86 7.74 -19.85
#